data_AF-A0A943IM05-F1
#
_entry.id   AF-A0A943IM05-F1
#
_cell.length_a   1.000
_cell.length_b   1.000
_cell.length_c   1.000
_cell.angle_alpha   90.00
_cell.angle_beta   90.00
_cell.angle_gamma   90.00
#
_symmetry.space_group_name_H-M   'P 1'
#
loop_
_entity.id
_entity.type
_entity.pdbx_description
1 polymer ?
#
loop_
_entity_poly.entity_id
_entity_poly.type
_entity_poly.pdbx_seq_one_letter_code
_entity_poly.pdbx_strand_id
1 'polypeptide(L)'
;MAKKIPFAQSKHKTDVVAYLTLVGWLIAYFCGNRAASRFHLNQALSILLADLGLNAVFMMATFADTAVASVLVRGVCGLLSFCVVVLWVIGLVRAAKGNDTPVPILGEVKLLK
;
A
#
# COMPACT_ATOMS: atom_id res chain seq x y z
N MET A 1 -17.77 -26.46 -9.42
CA MET A 1 -18.24 -25.74 -8.22
C MET A 1 -17.05 -25.58 -7.28
N ALA A 2 -16.31 -24.47 -7.38
CA ALA A 2 -15.14 -24.25 -6.53
C ALA A 2 -15.61 -24.17 -5.09
N LYS A 3 -15.17 -25.14 -4.27
CA LYS A 3 -15.43 -25.24 -2.84
C LYS A 3 -15.04 -23.89 -2.23
N LYS A 4 -16.03 -23.06 -1.86
CA LYS A 4 -15.79 -21.84 -1.08
C LYS A 4 -15.12 -22.33 0.20
N ILE A 5 -13.82 -22.10 0.29
CA ILE A 5 -13.02 -22.43 1.47
C ILE A 5 -13.77 -21.80 2.65
N PRO A 6 -14.11 -22.54 3.71
CA PRO A 6 -15.05 -22.12 4.77
C PRO A 6 -14.58 -20.92 5.60
N PHE A 7 -13.50 -20.28 5.20
CA PHE A 7 -13.12 -19.00 5.72
C PHE A 7 -13.84 -17.92 4.91
N ALA A 8 -15.08 -17.61 5.28
CA ALA A 8 -15.60 -16.28 5.05
C ALA A 8 -14.68 -15.33 5.84
N GLN A 9 -13.58 -14.87 5.23
CA GLN A 9 -12.62 -13.98 5.88
C GLN A 9 -13.39 -12.74 6.32
N SER A 10 -13.27 -12.38 7.59
CA SER A 10 -13.93 -11.17 8.06
C SER A 10 -13.36 -9.96 7.30
N LYS A 11 -14.21 -8.95 7.08
CA LYS A 11 -13.77 -7.67 6.48
C LYS A 11 -12.50 -7.18 7.19
N HIS A 12 -12.55 -7.14 8.53
CA HIS A 12 -11.42 -6.72 9.37
C HIS A 12 -10.11 -7.46 9.10
N LYS A 13 -10.12 -8.81 9.03
CA LYS A 13 -8.90 -9.58 8.72
C LYS A 13 -8.37 -9.25 7.33
N THR A 14 -9.28 -9.13 6.35
CA THR A 14 -8.91 -8.79 4.97
C THR A 14 -8.31 -7.39 4.89
N ASP A 15 -8.93 -6.42 5.57
CA ASP A 15 -8.46 -5.03 5.65
C ASP A 15 -7.05 -4.95 6.23
N VAL A 16 -6.77 -5.64 7.34
CA VAL A 16 -5.43 -5.62 7.99
C VAL A 16 -4.39 -6.34 7.13
N VAL A 17 -4.71 -7.53 6.61
CA VAL A 17 -3.77 -8.32 5.79
C VAL A 17 -3.38 -7.58 4.51
N ALA A 18 -4.28 -6.75 3.97
CA ALA A 18 -4.01 -5.94 2.78
C ALA A 18 -2.82 -4.98 2.92
N TYR A 19 -2.50 -4.53 4.14
CA TYR A 19 -1.39 -3.60 4.39
C TYR A 19 -0.06 -4.29 4.70
N LEU A 20 0.01 -5.61 4.92
CA LEU A 20 1.24 -6.21 5.44
C LEU A 20 2.43 -6.10 4.48
N THR A 21 2.25 -6.57 3.25
CA THR A 21 3.24 -6.53 2.16
C THR A 21 2.50 -6.65 0.84
N LEU A 22 3.19 -6.58 -0.30
CA LEU A 22 2.60 -6.96 -1.59
C LEU A 22 2.03 -8.39 -1.57
N VAL A 23 2.70 -9.33 -0.89
CA VAL A 23 2.21 -10.70 -0.73
C VAL A 23 0.95 -10.73 0.13
N GLY A 24 0.93 -10.01 1.26
CA GLY A 24 -0.27 -9.85 2.09
C GLY A 24 -1.44 -9.25 1.31
N TRP A 25 -1.17 -8.24 0.49
CA TRP A 25 -2.16 -7.63 -0.38
C TRP A 25 -2.76 -8.62 -1.39
N LEU A 26 -1.93 -9.43 -2.06
CA LEU A 26 -2.41 -10.46 -2.99
C LEU A 26 -3.30 -11.49 -2.27
N ILE A 27 -2.90 -11.94 -1.08
CA ILE A 27 -3.71 -12.86 -0.27
C ILE A 27 -5.05 -12.22 0.11
N ALA A 28 -5.05 -10.96 0.56
CA ALA A 28 -6.29 -10.24 0.89
C ALA A 28 -7.20 -10.08 -0.33
N TYR A 29 -6.62 -9.84 -1.51
CA TYR A 29 -7.38 -9.63 -2.75
C TYR A 29 -8.03 -10.93 -3.27
N PHE A 30 -7.27 -12.04 -3.33
CA PHE A 30 -7.75 -13.30 -3.92
C PHE A 30 -8.47 -14.22 -2.92
N CYS A 31 -8.07 -14.19 -1.65
CA CYS A 31 -8.58 -15.11 -0.62
C CYS A 31 -9.42 -14.41 0.46
N GLY A 32 -9.44 -13.08 0.50
CA GLY A 32 -10.18 -12.29 1.47
C GLY A 32 -11.62 -11.93 1.04
N ASN A 33 -12.32 -11.20 1.90
CA ASN A 33 -13.65 -10.65 1.57
C ASN A 33 -13.52 -9.36 0.77
N ARG A 34 -13.21 -9.50 -0.51
CA ARG A 34 -13.01 -8.37 -1.43
C ARG A 34 -14.18 -7.41 -1.45
N ALA A 35 -15.42 -7.91 -1.49
CA ALA A 35 -16.62 -7.07 -1.63
C ALA A 35 -16.80 -6.11 -0.45
N ALA A 36 -16.53 -6.58 0.78
CA ALA A 36 -16.61 -5.75 1.98
C ALA A 36 -15.37 -4.87 2.19
N SER A 37 -14.20 -5.32 1.71
CA SER A 37 -12.88 -4.73 2.03
C SER A 37 -12.34 -3.84 0.91
N ARG A 38 -13.20 -3.40 -0.01
CA ARG A 38 -12.79 -2.67 -1.23
C ARG A 38 -12.04 -1.39 -0.91
N PHE A 39 -12.42 -0.69 0.16
CA PHE A 39 -11.80 0.55 0.60
C PHE A 39 -10.32 0.34 0.96
N HIS A 40 -10.04 -0.56 1.90
CA HIS A 40 -8.69 -0.83 2.37
C HIS A 40 -7.84 -1.59 1.36
N LEU A 41 -8.42 -2.50 0.56
CA LEU A 41 -7.71 -3.13 -0.57
C LEU A 41 -7.22 -2.08 -1.58
N ASN A 42 -8.07 -1.11 -1.90
CA ASN A 42 -7.73 -0.07 -2.85
C ASN A 42 -6.68 0.90 -2.26
N GLN A 43 -6.89 1.36 -1.03
CA GLN A 43 -5.96 2.27 -0.36
C GLN A 43 -4.58 1.62 -0.13
N ALA A 44 -4.53 0.38 0.34
CA ALA A 44 -3.28 -0.35 0.52
C ALA A 44 -2.54 -0.54 -0.82
N LEU A 45 -3.25 -0.86 -1.91
CA LEU A 45 -2.64 -0.95 -3.24
C LEU A 45 -2.04 0.38 -3.68
N SER A 46 -2.77 1.48 -3.52
CA SER A 46 -2.29 2.82 -3.89
C SER A 46 -1.02 3.20 -3.14
N ILE A 47 -0.93 2.88 -1.85
CA ILE A 47 0.27 3.14 -1.04
C ILE A 47 1.44 2.23 -1.49
N LEU A 48 1.19 0.94 -1.71
CA LEU A 48 2.22 -0.01 -2.18
C LEU A 48 2.77 0.39 -3.55
N LEU A 49 1.92 0.86 -4.47
CA LEU A 49 2.36 1.34 -5.78
C LEU A 49 3.12 2.67 -5.70
N ALA A 50 2.74 3.57 -4.79
CA ALA A 50 3.48 4.80 -4.54
C ALA A 50 4.90 4.49 -4.00
N ASP A 51 5.02 3.56 -3.07
CA ASP A 51 6.30 3.09 -2.56
C ASP A 51 7.14 2.44 -3.66
N LEU A 52 6.56 1.53 -4.44
CA LEU A 52 7.24 0.87 -5.56
C LEU A 52 7.72 1.89 -6.62
N GLY A 53 6.89 2.85 -6.98
CA GLY A 53 7.23 3.90 -7.94
C GLY A 53 8.38 4.79 -7.45
N LEU A 54 8.37 5.18 -6.17
CA LEU A 54 9.44 5.97 -5.58
C LEU A 54 10.77 5.20 -5.53
N ASN A 55 10.74 3.91 -5.15
CA ASN A 55 11.93 3.07 -5.16
C ASN A 55 12.49 2.86 -6.56
N ALA A 56 11.63 2.72 -7.58
CA ALA A 56 12.07 2.63 -8.98
C ALA A 56 12.77 3.92 -9.45
N VAL A 57 12.20 5.09 -9.15
CA VAL A 57 12.82 6.40 -9.47
C VAL A 57 14.17 6.54 -8.76
N PHE A 58 14.22 6.18 -7.47
CA PHE A 58 15.46 6.20 -6.70
C PHE A 58 16.54 5.32 -7.33
N MET A 59 16.18 4.07 -7.68
CA MET A 59 17.08 3.13 -8.33
C MET A 59 17.63 3.73 -9.64
N MET A 60 16.76 4.21 -10.53
CA MET A 60 17.17 4.83 -11.80
C MET A 60 18.10 6.03 -11.61
N ALA A 61 17.81 6.90 -10.62
CA ALA A 61 18.64 8.06 -10.33
C ALA A 61 20.04 7.66 -9.81
N THR A 62 20.13 6.61 -8.99
CA THR A 62 21.42 6.12 -8.48
C THR A 62 22.27 5.41 -9.52
N PHE A 63 21.66 4.78 -10.53
CA PHE A 63 22.40 4.16 -11.63
C PHE A 63 22.87 5.17 -12.69
N ALA A 64 22.14 6.29 -12.85
CA ALA A 64 22.44 7.29 -13.87
C ALA A 64 23.52 8.30 -13.46
N ASP A 65 23.73 8.56 -12.17
CA ASP A 65 24.61 9.63 -11.70
C ASP A 65 25.45 9.23 -10.47
N THR A 66 26.78 9.29 -10.61
CA THR A 66 27.77 8.95 -9.55
C THR A 66 28.29 10.19 -8.80
N ALA A 67 27.82 11.40 -9.12
CA ALA A 67 28.31 12.66 -8.56
C ALA A 67 27.39 13.23 -7.43
N VAL A 68 27.72 14.44 -6.96
CA VAL A 68 27.07 15.17 -5.84
C VAL A 68 25.56 15.37 -6.00
N ALA A 69 25.03 15.40 -7.23
CA ALA A 69 23.58 15.44 -7.48
C ALA A 69 22.84 14.24 -6.86
N SER A 70 23.54 13.10 -6.68
CA SER A 70 23.02 11.95 -5.95
C SER A 70 22.66 12.26 -4.49
N VAL A 71 23.33 13.18 -3.81
CA VAL A 71 23.06 13.46 -2.38
C VAL A 71 21.73 14.19 -2.21
N LEU A 72 21.45 15.19 -3.05
CA LEU A 72 20.18 15.92 -3.01
C LEU A 72 19.00 15.04 -3.42
N VAL A 73 19.16 14.25 -4.50
CA VAL A 73 18.13 13.30 -4.94
C VAL A 73 17.88 12.24 -3.86
N ARG A 74 18.93 11.68 -3.26
CA ARG A 74 18.79 10.73 -2.14
C ARG A 74 18.10 11.36 -0.93
N GLY A 75 18.39 12.62 -0.62
CA GLY A 75 17.75 13.36 0.46
C GLY A 75 16.24 13.56 0.23
N VAL A 76 15.86 14.06 -0.95
CA VAL A 76 14.45 14.28 -1.32
C VAL A 76 13.68 12.96 -1.40
N CYS A 77 14.23 11.96 -2.07
CA CYS A 77 13.62 10.63 -2.15
C CYS A 77 13.45 10.00 -0.76
N GLY A 78 14.46 10.12 0.12
CA GLY A 78 14.36 9.63 1.49
C GLY A 78 13.23 10.30 2.29
N LEU A 79 13.05 11.62 2.14
CA LEU A 79 11.94 12.34 2.76
C LEU A 79 10.58 11.88 2.21
N LEU A 80 10.46 11.70 0.89
CA LEU A 80 9.24 11.18 0.28
C LEU A 80 8.93 9.74 0.74
N SER A 81 9.95 8.88 0.84
CA SER A 81 9.80 7.51 1.35
C SER A 81 9.28 7.53 2.78
N PHE A 82 9.79 8.43 3.61
CA PHE A 82 9.29 8.60 4.97
C PHE A 82 7.81 9.00 4.99
N CYS A 83 7.38 9.94 4.13
CA CYS A 83 5.97 10.29 4.00
C CYS A 83 5.10 9.09 3.60
N VAL A 84 5.56 8.25 2.65
CA VAL A 84 4.83 7.04 2.24
C VAL A 84 4.72 6.03 3.39
N VAL A 85 5.78 5.83 4.16
CA VAL A 85 5.77 4.97 5.36
C VAL A 85 4.77 5.50 6.39
N VAL A 86 4.71 6.82 6.61
CA VAL A 86 3.71 7.42 7.51
C VAL A 86 2.28 7.15 7.01
N LEU A 87 2.01 7.32 5.71
CA LEU A 87 0.70 7.01 5.13
C LEU A 87 0.35 5.52 5.28
N TRP A 88 1.33 4.63 5.11
CA TRP A 88 1.18 3.19 5.32
C TRP A 88 0.79 2.86 6.77
N VAL A 89 1.49 3.41 7.76
CA VAL A 89 1.18 3.21 9.18
C VAL A 89 -0.23 3.73 9.51
N ILE A 90 -0.59 4.92 9.04
CA ILE A 90 -1.94 5.49 9.26
C ILE A 90 -3.01 4.58 8.66
N GLY A 91 -2.82 4.11 7.42
CA GLY A 91 -3.73 3.17 6.76
C GLY A 91 -3.89 1.86 7.52
N LEU A 92 -2.78 1.27 7.96
CA LEU A 92 -2.77 0.04 8.76
C LEU A 92 -3.49 0.21 10.11
N VAL A 93 -3.23 1.30 10.84
CA VAL A 93 -3.89 1.59 12.12
C VAL A 93 -5.39 1.80 11.94
N ARG A 94 -5.81 2.46 10.85
CA ARG A 94 -7.23 2.66 10.52
C ARG A 94 -7.92 1.35 10.16
N ALA A 95 -7.27 0.49 9.37
CA ALA A 95 -7.73 -0.86 9.06
C ALA A 95 -7.89 -1.71 10.32
N ALA A 96 -6.90 -1.67 11.22
CA ALA A 96 -6.96 -2.38 12.50
C ALA A 96 -8.11 -1.91 13.40
N LYS A 97 -8.46 -0.62 13.33
CA LYS A 97 -9.61 -0.01 14.02
C LYS A 97 -10.95 -0.19 13.26
N GLY A 98 -10.93 -0.74 12.05
CA GLY A 98 -12.13 -0.89 11.21
C GLY A 98 -12.70 0.43 10.69
N ASN A 99 -11.86 1.48 10.59
CA ASN A 99 -12.28 2.81 10.14
C ASN A 99 -11.89 3.04 8.67
N ASP A 100 -12.89 3.19 7.81
CA ASP A 100 -12.73 3.45 6.37
C ASP A 100 -12.46 4.95 6.07
N THR A 101 -11.40 5.51 6.68
CA THR A 101 -11.00 6.92 6.46
C THR A 101 -9.82 7.06 5.49
N PRO A 102 -9.92 7.92 4.45
CA PRO A 102 -8.88 8.08 3.45
C PRO A 102 -7.60 8.65 4.05
N VAL A 103 -6.44 8.02 3.76
CA VAL A 103 -5.15 8.61 4.14
C VAL A 103 -4.92 9.92 3.37
N PRO A 104 -4.20 10.91 3.93
CA PRO A 104 -3.87 12.12 3.20
C PRO A 104 -3.17 11.83 1.86
N ILE A 105 -3.40 12.66 0.85
CA ILE A 105 -2.76 12.63 -0.49
C ILE A 105 -3.17 11.43 -1.36
N LEU A 106 -3.12 10.20 -0.84
CA LEU A 106 -3.33 8.96 -1.60
C LEU A 106 -4.70 8.31 -1.36
N GLY A 107 -5.49 8.79 -0.39
CA GLY A 107 -6.73 8.16 0.02
C GLY A 107 -7.88 8.23 -0.99
N GLU A 108 -7.81 9.14 -1.97
CA GLU A 108 -8.83 9.32 -3.00
C GLU A 108 -8.56 8.51 -4.28
N VAL A 109 -7.35 7.97 -4.44
CA VAL A 109 -6.95 7.23 -5.63
C VAL A 109 -7.74 5.92 -5.71
N LYS A 110 -8.59 5.75 -6.73
CA LYS A 110 -9.40 4.53 -6.95
C LYS A 110 -8.85 3.73 -8.12
N LEU A 111 -8.18 2.61 -7.81
CA LEU A 111 -7.61 1.65 -8.74
C LEU A 111 -8.53 0.45 -8.97
N LEU A 112 -9.27 0.03 -7.94
CA LEU A 112 -10.15 -1.12 -8.01
C LEU A 112 -11.60 -0.69 -8.28
N LYS A 113 -12.14 -1.09 -9.43
CA LYS A 113 -13.57 -0.99 -9.78
C LYS A 113 -14.38 -2.18 -9.27
#